data_AF-M8A1F5-F1
#
_entry.id   AF-M8A1F5-F1
#
_cell.length_a   1.000
_cell.length_b   1.000
_cell.length_c   1.000
_cell.angle_alpha   90.00
_cell.angle_beta   90.00
_cell.angle_gamma   90.00
#
_symmetry.space_group_name_H-M   'P 1'
#
loop_
_entity.id
_entity.type
_entity.pdbx_description
1 polymer ?
#
loop_
_entity_poly.entity_id
_entity_poly.type
_entity_poly.pdbx_seq_one_letter_code
_entity_poly.pdbx_strand_id
1 'polypeptide(L)'
;MRSLYKMLLLSLALVALLSSDLMIQATANGGGSLIPEDCRQTPVIRGPCNPKACQRNCQTNVGPGAVGDCDAGGCRCTYCTPSQWN
;
A
#
# COMPACT_ATOMS: atom_id res chain seq x y z
N MET A 1 14.68 -27.25 38.80
CA MET A 1 13.83 -27.49 37.61
C MET A 1 12.62 -26.55 37.50
N ARG A 2 11.85 -26.28 38.57
CA ARG A 2 10.65 -25.40 38.55
C ARG A 2 10.93 -23.92 38.22
N SER A 3 12.11 -23.42 38.61
CA SER A 3 12.54 -22.03 38.36
C SER A 3 12.95 -21.78 36.91
N LEU A 4 13.63 -22.74 36.28
CA LEU A 4 14.06 -22.65 34.87
C LEU A 4 12.87 -22.61 33.91
N TYR A 5 11.84 -23.43 34.17
CA TYR A 5 10.60 -23.43 33.38
C TYR A 5 9.89 -22.08 33.44
N LYS A 6 9.88 -21.43 34.62
CA LYS A 6 9.26 -20.12 34.81
C LYS A 6 10.01 -19.01 34.07
N MET A 7 11.35 -19.07 34.04
CA MET A 7 12.17 -18.15 33.24
C MET A 7 11.96 -18.37 31.73
N LEU A 8 11.88 -19.63 31.28
CA LEU A 8 11.64 -19.98 29.88
C LEU A 8 10.28 -19.43 29.39
N LEU A 9 9.23 -19.59 30.19
CA LEU A 9 7.91 -19.07 29.88
C LEU A 9 7.88 -17.54 29.81
N LEU A 10 8.60 -16.85 30.71
CA LEU A 10 8.71 -15.39 30.69
C LEU A 10 9.44 -14.90 29.45
N SER A 11 10.55 -15.55 29.05
CA SER A 11 11.24 -15.21 27.81
C SER A 11 10.38 -15.44 26.57
N LEU A 12 9.61 -16.53 26.53
CA LEU A 12 8.76 -16.85 25.39
C LEU A 12 7.60 -15.84 25.25
N ALA A 13 7.01 -15.44 26.38
CA ALA A 13 5.97 -14.40 26.41
C ALA A 13 6.52 -13.04 25.96
N LEU A 14 7.74 -12.68 26.39
CA LEU A 14 8.37 -11.43 25.98
C LEU A 14 8.64 -11.39 24.46
N VAL A 15 9.12 -12.49 23.88
CA VAL A 15 9.35 -12.63 22.43
C VAL A 15 8.03 -12.55 21.65
N ALA A 16 6.96 -13.18 22.15
CA ALA A 16 5.64 -13.11 21.52
C ALA A 16 5.05 -11.68 21.55
N LEU A 17 5.22 -10.95 22.65
CA LEU A 17 4.82 -9.55 22.79
C LEU A 17 5.63 -8.64 21.86
N LEU A 18 6.95 -8.80 21.79
CA LEU A 18 7.84 -8.01 20.92
C LEU A 18 7.61 -8.26 19.42
N SER A 19 7.11 -9.45 19.06
CA SER A 19 6.84 -9.81 17.66
C SER A 19 5.53 -9.23 17.11
N SER A 20 4.64 -8.76 17.99
CA SER A 20 3.28 -8.35 17.61
C SER A 20 3.16 -6.87 17.20
N ASP A 21 4.17 -6.04 17.50
CA ASP A 21 4.07 -4.57 17.40
C ASP A 21 5.18 -3.92 16.55
N LEU A 22 5.87 -4.70 15.72
CA LEU A 22 6.80 -4.16 14.72
C LEU A 22 6.35 -4.54 13.31
N MET A 23 5.14 -4.09 12.96
CA MET A 23 4.84 -3.73 11.58
C MET A 23 5.64 -2.46 11.25
N ILE A 24 6.97 -2.59 11.10
CA ILE A 24 7.73 -1.57 10.40
C ILE A 24 7.22 -1.62 8.96
N GLN A 25 6.28 -0.72 8.63
CA GLN A 25 6.06 -0.33 7.26
C GLN A 25 7.40 0.21 6.75
N ALA A 26 8.13 -0.64 6.04
CA ALA A 26 9.31 -0.26 5.31
C ALA A 26 8.85 0.65 4.15
N THR A 27 8.67 1.93 4.44
CA THR A 27 8.62 2.98 3.42
C THR A 27 10.07 3.28 3.02
N ALA A 28 10.59 2.46 2.12
CA ALA A 28 11.80 2.74 1.35
C ALA A 28 11.47 2.30 -0.08
N ASN A 29 11.59 3.09 -1.14
CA ASN A 29 12.39 4.28 -1.35
C ASN A 29 11.75 4.97 -2.58
N GLY A 30 11.34 6.22 -2.42
CA GLY A 30 10.92 7.04 -3.55
C GLY A 30 10.96 8.47 -3.08
N GLY A 31 11.93 9.25 -3.57
CA GLY A 31 12.07 10.67 -3.28
C GLY A 31 10.86 11.45 -3.80
N GLY A 32 9.76 11.38 -3.08
CA GLY A 32 8.49 12.04 -3.36
C GLY A 32 7.95 12.61 -2.06
N SER A 33 7.68 13.91 -2.09
CA SER A 33 6.97 14.75 -1.13
C SER A 33 6.50 14.08 0.18
N LEU A 34 6.95 14.62 1.32
CA LEU A 34 6.50 14.24 2.68
C LEU A 34 5.04 14.62 2.99
N ILE A 35 4.26 15.01 1.99
CA ILE A 35 2.84 15.27 2.13
C ILE A 35 2.15 13.90 2.11
N PRO A 36 1.43 13.51 3.16
CA PRO A 36 0.63 12.29 3.11
C PRO A 36 -0.28 12.37 1.90
N GLU A 37 -0.36 11.31 1.11
CA GLU A 37 -1.23 11.28 -0.06
C GLU A 37 -2.40 10.33 0.17
N ASP A 38 -3.60 10.80 -0.16
CA ASP A 38 -4.79 9.98 -0.23
C ASP A 38 -4.86 9.34 -1.62
N CYS A 39 -4.42 8.09 -1.72
CA CYS A 39 -4.48 7.32 -2.96
C CYS A 39 -5.82 6.60 -3.11
N ARG A 40 -6.46 6.75 -4.28
CA ARG A 40 -7.75 6.14 -4.62
C ARG A 40 -7.67 5.39 -5.93
N GLN A 41 -8.54 4.40 -6.07
CA GLN A 41 -8.70 3.63 -7.31
C GLN A 41 -10.06 3.90 -7.94
N THR A 42 -10.10 4.01 -9.25
CA THR A 42 -11.36 4.09 -10.01
C THR A 42 -11.98 2.69 -10.16
N PRO A 43 -13.28 2.61 -10.46
CA PRO A 43 -13.89 1.37 -10.92
C PRO A 43 -13.14 0.80 -12.14
N VAL A 44 -13.16 -0.53 -12.28
CA VAL A 44 -12.54 -1.21 -13.42
C VAL A 44 -13.37 -0.95 -14.68
N ILE A 45 -12.72 -0.43 -15.71
CA ILE A 45 -13.25 -0.35 -17.07
C ILE A 45 -13.08 -1.73 -17.70
N ARG A 46 -14.18 -2.48 -17.80
CA ARG A 46 -14.16 -3.85 -18.33
C ARG A 46 -13.86 -3.88 -19.83
N GLY A 47 -13.13 -4.90 -20.26
CA GLY A 47 -12.82 -5.16 -21.67
C GLY A 47 -11.35 -5.46 -21.92
N PRO A 48 -10.95 -5.61 -23.20
CA PRO A 48 -9.55 -5.81 -23.58
C PRO A 48 -8.69 -4.67 -23.04
N CYS A 49 -7.67 -5.01 -22.25
CA CYS A 49 -6.81 -4.00 -21.65
C CYS A 49 -5.50 -3.89 -22.41
N ASN A 50 -5.24 -2.71 -22.95
CA ASN A 50 -3.92 -2.34 -23.47
C ASN A 50 -3.25 -1.40 -22.45
N PRO A 51 -2.11 -1.78 -21.85
CA PRO A 51 -1.46 -0.99 -20.80
C PRO A 51 -1.20 0.47 -21.18
N LYS A 52 -0.73 0.71 -22.41
CA LYS A 52 -0.41 2.07 -22.88
C LYS A 52 -1.66 2.93 -23.07
N ALA A 53 -2.74 2.32 -23.56
CA ALA A 53 -4.02 3.01 -23.71
C ALA A 53 -4.67 3.26 -22.35
N CYS A 54 -4.61 2.29 -21.44
CA CYS A 54 -5.10 2.40 -20.07
C CYS A 54 -4.41 3.55 -19.32
N GLN A 55 -3.06 3.57 -19.33
CA GLN A 55 -2.28 4.65 -18.73
C GLN A 55 -2.67 6.03 -19.28
N ARG A 56 -2.75 6.17 -20.61
CA ARG A 56 -3.14 7.44 -21.24
C ARG A 56 -4.56 7.85 -20.83
N ASN A 57 -5.49 6.90 -20.85
CA ASN A 57 -6.88 7.15 -20.47
C ASN A 57 -6.99 7.61 -19.01
N CYS A 58 -6.22 7.00 -18.10
CA CYS A 58 -6.16 7.43 -16.71
C CYS A 58 -5.62 8.86 -16.58
N GLN A 59 -4.53 9.19 -17.26
CA GLN A 59 -3.98 10.55 -17.24
C GLN A 59 -4.93 11.60 -17.83
N THR A 60 -5.67 11.24 -18.88
CA THR A 60 -6.63 12.14 -19.54
C THR A 60 -7.90 12.36 -18.71
N ASN A 61 -8.46 11.32 -18.10
CA ASN A 61 -9.77 11.41 -17.43
C ASN A 61 -9.68 11.68 -15.93
N VAL A 62 -8.62 11.22 -15.27
CA VAL A 62 -8.43 11.39 -13.82
C VAL A 62 -7.52 12.58 -13.56
N GLY A 63 -6.40 12.67 -14.28
CA GLY A 63 -5.50 13.81 -14.21
C GLY A 63 -4.03 13.43 -14.29
N PRO A 64 -3.15 14.45 -14.36
CA PRO A 64 -1.71 14.24 -14.35
C PRO A 64 -1.29 13.51 -13.06
N GLY A 65 -0.45 12.47 -13.21
CA GLY A 65 -0.01 11.62 -12.10
C GLY A 65 -0.87 10.36 -11.88
N ALA A 66 -2.04 10.24 -12.51
CA ALA A 66 -2.80 8.99 -12.49
C ALA A 66 -2.05 7.86 -13.22
N VAL A 67 -2.07 6.66 -12.63
CA VAL A 67 -1.45 5.44 -13.15
C VAL A 67 -2.55 4.48 -13.58
N GLY A 68 -2.41 3.89 -14.77
CA GLY A 68 -3.35 2.92 -15.31
C GLY A 68 -2.75 1.53 -15.34
N ASP A 69 -3.41 0.59 -14.66
CA ASP A 69 -3.03 -0.81 -14.58
C ASP A 69 -4.05 -1.68 -15.29
N CYS A 70 -3.54 -2.69 -16.00
CA CYS A 70 -4.35 -3.73 -16.61
C CYS A 70 -4.42 -4.96 -15.70
N ASP A 71 -5.63 -5.33 -15.30
CA ASP A 71 -5.93 -6.57 -14.59
C ASP A 71 -6.76 -7.51 -15.48
N ALA A 72 -6.95 -8.77 -15.06
CA ALA A 72 -7.84 -9.72 -15.71
C ALA A 72 -9.27 -9.16 -15.95
N GLY A 73 -9.72 -8.23 -15.10
CA GLY A 73 -11.03 -7.57 -15.24
C GLY A 73 -11.08 -6.38 -16.20
N GLY A 74 -9.94 -5.86 -16.66
CA GLY A 74 -9.85 -4.66 -17.51
C GLY A 74 -8.91 -3.59 -16.96
N CYS A 75 -9.13 -2.34 -17.35
CA CYS A 75 -8.28 -1.19 -16.97
C CYS A 75 -8.74 -0.58 -15.63
N ARG A 76 -7.81 -0.31 -14.73
CA ARG A 76 -8.04 0.39 -13.46
C ARG A 76 -7.08 1.56 -13.31
N CYS A 77 -7.59 2.72 -12.90
CA CYS A 77 -6.75 3.88 -12.62
C CYS A 77 -6.52 4.01 -11.12
N THR A 78 -5.30 4.31 -10.72
CA THR A 78 -4.91 4.71 -9.37
C THR A 78 -4.42 6.15 -9.42
N TYR A 79 -4.87 7.01 -8.50
CA TYR A 79 -4.41 8.39 -8.40
C TYR A 79 -4.31 8.79 -6.93
N CYS A 80 -3.33 9.63 -6.63
CA CYS A 80 -3.11 10.15 -5.29
C CYS A 80 -3.34 11.65 -5.30
N THR A 81 -3.97 12.16 -4.26
CA THR A 81 -4.12 13.60 -4.04
C THR A 81 -3.41 13.96 -2.73
N PRO A 82 -2.79 15.15 -2.63
CA PRO A 82 -2.25 15.61 -1.35
C PRO A 82 -3.36 15.56 -0.30
N SER A 83 -3.10 14.92 0.83
CA SER A 83 -4.05 14.88 1.93
C SER A 83 -4.34 16.33 2.33
N GLN A 84 -5.61 16.72 2.33
CA GLN A 84 -6.05 18.01 2.83
C GLN A 84 -5.88 18.00 4.36
N TRP A 85 -4.64 18.20 4.82
CA TRP A 85 -4.35 18.37 6.24
C TRP A 85 -4.91 19.72 6.66
N ASN A 86 -6.13 19.72 7.19
CA ASN A 86 -6.78 20.90 7.76
C ASN A 86 -6.49 21.03 9.25
#